data_AF-A0A9X0CV58-F1
#
_entry.id   AF-A0A9X0CV58-F1
#
_cell.length_a   1.000
_cell.length_b   1.000
_cell.length_c   1.000
_cell.angle_alpha   90.00
_cell.angle_beta   90.00
_cell.angle_gamma   90.00
#
_symmetry.space_group_name_H-M   'P 1'
#
loop_
_entity.id
_entity.type
_entity.pdbx_description
1 polymer ?
#
loop_
_entity_poly.entity_id
_entity_poly.type
_entity_poly.pdbx_seq_one_letter_code
_entity_poly.pdbx_strand_id
1 'polypeptide(L)'
;MCLSVHQYYPKVNLTKCWSKQKPGWKRFYETYIKVPNPPSRWSDKLASELRKSYQDTDEIYAYCRGRNSNPLPGLGKKVVSKPVIDLPLKHKSECERITSSCDKLTSCSLAFMGAVFVLIFSCIY
;
A
#
# COMPACT_ATOMS: atom_id res chain seq x y z
N MET A 1 4.37 -2.62 4.77
CA MET A 1 3.49 -1.48 5.18
C MET A 1 2.43 -1.30 4.11
N CYS A 2 1.17 -0.99 4.47
CA CYS A 2 0.10 -0.68 3.51
C CYS A 2 -0.23 0.82 3.64
N LEU A 3 0.12 1.60 2.62
CA LEU A 3 0.02 3.07 2.64
C LEU A 3 -0.51 3.54 1.29
N SER A 4 -1.38 4.55 1.33
CA SER A 4 -1.83 5.31 0.17
C SER A 4 -1.71 6.79 0.48
N VAL A 5 -1.10 7.56 -0.42
CA VAL A 5 -0.92 9.01 -0.28
C VAL A 5 -1.87 9.68 -1.24
N HIS A 6 -2.72 10.55 -0.70
CA HIS A 6 -3.74 11.26 -1.47
C HIS A 6 -3.43 12.75 -1.48
N GLN A 7 -3.46 13.35 -2.67
CA GLN A 7 -3.54 14.80 -2.85
C GLN A 7 -5.02 15.15 -3.01
N TYR A 8 -5.53 16.09 -2.21
CA TYR A 8 -6.95 16.44 -2.21
C TYR A 8 -7.15 17.93 -1.91
N TYR A 9 -8.30 18.47 -2.35
CA TYR A 9 -8.75 19.84 -2.10
C TYR A 9 -10.23 19.83 -1.66
N PRO A 10 -10.67 20.71 -0.74
CA PRO A 10 -9.88 21.70 -0.02
C PRO A 10 -8.91 21.06 0.99
N LYS A 11 -7.85 21.78 1.32
CA LYS A 11 -6.89 21.35 2.34
C LYS A 11 -7.58 21.36 3.69
N VAL A 12 -7.90 20.18 4.22
CA VAL A 12 -8.42 20.02 5.59
C VAL A 12 -7.28 19.78 6.57
N ASN A 13 -7.54 19.95 7.87
CA ASN A 13 -6.57 19.70 8.92
C ASN A 13 -6.34 18.19 9.18
N LEU A 14 -6.49 17.33 8.16
CA LEU A 14 -6.29 15.88 8.26
C LEU A 14 -5.00 15.48 7.53
N THR A 15 -4.06 14.87 8.25
CA THR A 15 -2.75 14.53 7.67
C THR A 15 -2.57 13.04 7.48
N LYS A 16 -3.09 12.23 8.42
CA LYS A 16 -2.90 10.79 8.37
C LYS A 16 -4.12 10.08 8.96
N CYS A 17 -4.69 9.16 8.21
CA CYS A 17 -5.60 8.16 8.72
C CYS A 17 -5.01 6.77 8.51
N TRP A 18 -5.24 5.88 9.46
CA TRP A 18 -4.93 4.46 9.32
C TRP A 18 -5.89 3.65 10.17
N SER A 19 -6.04 2.37 9.82
CA SER A 19 -6.79 1.43 10.64
C SER A 19 -5.90 0.28 11.11
N LYS A 20 -6.30 -0.39 12.19
CA LYS A 20 -5.67 -1.60 12.69
C LYS A 20 -6.75 -2.59 13.12
N GLN A 21 -6.69 -3.82 12.60
CA GLN A 21 -7.55 -4.94 13.02
C GLN A 21 -7.01 -5.59 14.30
N LYS A 22 -6.79 -4.79 15.34
CA LYS A 22 -6.24 -5.27 16.62
C LYS A 22 -7.11 -6.35 17.28
N PRO A 23 -8.45 -6.34 17.22
CA PRO A 23 -9.27 -7.40 17.83
C PRO A 23 -9.02 -8.76 17.16
N GLY A 24 -8.95 -8.82 15.83
CA GLY A 24 -8.66 -10.06 15.10
C GLY A 24 -7.27 -10.64 15.38
N TRP A 25 -6.26 -9.77 15.50
CA TRP A 25 -4.94 -10.20 15.97
C TRP A 25 -4.97 -10.70 17.41
N LYS A 26 -5.63 -9.97 18.31
CA LYS A 26 -5.73 -10.34 19.73
C LYS A 26 -6.38 -11.72 19.89
N ARG A 27 -7.49 -11.97 19.19
CA ARG A 27 -8.19 -13.26 19.21
C ARG A 27 -7.29 -14.41 18.75
N PHE A 28 -6.60 -14.23 17.62
CA PHE A 28 -5.64 -15.20 17.12
C PHE A 28 -4.50 -15.45 18.11
N TYR A 29 -3.93 -14.37 18.65
CA TYR A 29 -2.81 -14.45 19.58
C TYR A 29 -3.21 -15.21 20.85
N GLU A 30 -4.36 -14.90 21.44
CA GLU A 30 -4.86 -15.58 22.64
C GLU A 30 -5.19 -17.06 22.39
N THR A 31 -5.66 -17.40 21.20
CA THR A 31 -6.11 -18.77 20.87
C THR A 31 -4.97 -19.68 20.43
N TYR A 32 -3.99 -19.16 19.68
CA TYR A 32 -2.99 -20.00 19.01
C TYR A 32 -1.54 -19.70 19.43
N ILE A 33 -1.26 -18.53 19.99
CA ILE A 33 0.13 -18.11 20.31
C ILE A 33 0.37 -18.09 21.82
N LYS A 34 -0.60 -17.65 22.62
CA LYS A 34 -0.52 -17.57 24.09
C LYS A 34 -1.04 -18.85 24.76
N VAL A 35 -0.67 -20.00 24.21
CA VAL A 35 -1.04 -21.33 24.72
C VAL A 35 0.19 -22.03 25.32
N PRO A 36 0.05 -23.03 26.20
CA PRO A 36 1.19 -23.68 26.87
C PRO A 36 2.23 -24.29 25.92
N ASN A 37 1.79 -24.80 24.77
CA ASN A 37 2.64 -25.34 23.72
C ASN A 37 2.35 -24.61 22.40
N PRO A 38 2.88 -23.40 22.22
CA PRO A 38 2.62 -22.64 21.00
C PRO A 38 3.30 -23.31 19.79
N PRO A 39 2.76 -23.11 18.58
CA PRO A 39 3.41 -23.57 17.37
C PRO A 39 4.83 -22.99 17.28
N SER A 40 5.83 -23.85 17.10
CA SER A 40 7.23 -23.41 16.97
C SER A 40 7.54 -22.77 15.61
N ARG A 41 6.68 -23.01 14.60
CA ARG A 41 6.82 -22.51 13.24
C ARG A 41 5.47 -22.13 12.66
N TRP A 42 5.51 -21.22 11.68
CA TRP A 42 4.36 -20.93 10.84
C TRP A 42 4.01 -22.15 9.99
N SER A 43 2.72 -22.50 9.98
CA SER A 43 2.15 -23.54 9.13
C SER A 43 0.97 -22.95 8.34
N ASP A 44 0.59 -23.60 7.25
CA ASP A 44 -0.56 -23.16 6.44
C ASP A 44 -1.86 -23.15 7.25
N LYS A 45 -2.01 -24.09 8.17
CA LYS A 45 -3.12 -24.10 9.14
C LYS A 45 -3.10 -22.84 10.00
N LEU A 46 -1.95 -22.50 10.58
CA LEU A 46 -1.84 -21.31 11.44
C LEU A 46 -2.06 -20.01 10.65
N ALA A 47 -1.56 -19.92 9.43
CA ALA A 47 -1.79 -18.79 8.54
C ALA A 47 -3.27 -18.67 8.15
N SER A 48 -3.94 -19.80 7.90
CA SER A 48 -5.39 -19.85 7.64
C SER A 48 -6.20 -19.37 8.84
N GLU A 49 -5.86 -19.80 10.05
CA GLU A 49 -6.53 -19.35 11.27
C GLU A 49 -6.31 -17.86 11.55
N LEU A 50 -5.11 -17.33 11.25
CA LEU A 50 -4.88 -15.88 11.28
C LEU A 50 -5.76 -15.13 10.27
N ARG A 51 -5.89 -15.66 9.05
CA ARG A 51 -6.75 -15.05 8.02
C ARG A 51 -8.22 -15.05 8.46
N LYS A 52 -8.69 -16.17 9.01
CA LYS A 52 -10.05 -16.28 9.58
C LYS A 52 -10.26 -15.29 10.71
N SER A 53 -9.30 -15.15 11.63
CA SER A 53 -9.46 -14.22 12.75
C SER A 53 -9.63 -12.77 12.30
N TYR A 54 -8.99 -12.36 11.21
CA TYR A 54 -9.20 -11.06 10.57
C TYR A 54 -10.52 -10.99 9.78
N GLN A 55 -10.97 -12.09 9.18
CA GLN A 55 -12.24 -12.16 8.46
C GLN A 55 -13.43 -12.03 9.41
N ASP A 56 -13.44 -12.80 10.49
CA ASP A 56 -14.50 -12.89 11.51
C ASP A 56 -14.58 -11.68 12.44
N THR A 57 -13.61 -10.77 12.35
CA THR A 57 -13.62 -9.55 13.14
C THR A 57 -14.36 -8.45 12.40
N ASP A 58 -15.51 -8.07 12.94
CA ASP A 58 -16.32 -6.97 12.42
C ASP A 58 -15.86 -5.60 12.92
N GLU A 59 -14.95 -5.54 13.89
CA GLU A 59 -14.47 -4.29 14.49
C GLU A 59 -13.03 -3.95 14.11
N ILE A 60 -12.82 -2.72 13.66
CA ILE A 60 -11.48 -2.19 13.40
C ILE A 60 -11.25 -0.93 14.22
N TYR A 61 -10.00 -0.71 14.65
CA TYR A 61 -9.63 0.57 15.21
C TYR A 61 -9.22 1.53 14.10
N ALA A 62 -9.97 2.61 13.94
CA ALA A 62 -9.60 3.72 13.07
C ALA A 62 -8.89 4.82 13.88
N TYR A 63 -7.84 5.39 13.29
CA TYR A 63 -7.08 6.49 13.84
C TYR A 63 -6.93 7.55 12.77
N CYS A 64 -7.32 8.78 13.10
CA CYS A 64 -7.05 9.94 12.26
C CYS A 64 -6.34 11.01 13.07
N ARG A 65 -5.34 11.63 12.47
CA ARG A 65 -4.52 12.68 13.07
C ARG A 65 -4.43 13.86 12.14
N GLY A 66 -4.45 15.04 12.74
CA GLY A 66 -4.24 16.28 12.04
C GLY A 66 -2.78 16.69 12.00
N ARG A 67 -2.57 17.96 11.70
CA ARG A 67 -1.24 18.57 11.68
C ARG A 67 -0.55 18.37 13.04
N ASN A 68 0.76 18.14 13.00
CA ASN A 68 1.61 17.86 14.17
C ASN A 68 1.24 16.57 14.94
N SER A 69 0.56 15.61 14.29
CA SER A 69 0.15 14.34 14.91
C SER A 69 -0.84 14.48 16.08
N ASN A 70 -1.49 15.64 16.22
CA ASN A 70 -2.51 15.82 17.24
C ASN A 70 -3.81 15.10 16.83
N PRO A 71 -4.51 14.45 17.77
CA PRO A 71 -5.84 13.93 17.49
C PRO A 71 -6.77 15.09 17.16
N LEU A 72 -7.54 14.94 16.09
CA LEU A 72 -8.56 15.92 15.73
C LEU A 72 -9.80 15.75 16.61
N PRO A 73 -10.46 16.84 17.03
CA PRO A 73 -11.73 16.76 17.76
C PRO A 73 -12.74 15.90 16.99
N GLY A 74 -13.35 14.92 17.65
CA GLY A 74 -14.31 14.02 17.03
C GLY A 74 -13.73 12.97 16.06
N LEU A 75 -12.42 12.96 15.78
CA LEU A 75 -11.75 12.07 14.83
C LEU A 75 -10.59 11.26 15.46
N GLY A 76 -10.57 11.18 16.80
CA GLY A 76 -9.62 10.36 17.56
C GLY A 76 -9.76 8.84 17.32
N LYS A 77 -9.14 8.04 18.19
CA LYS A 77 -9.27 6.57 18.13
C LYS A 77 -10.73 6.19 18.25
N LYS A 78 -11.27 5.50 17.23
CA LYS A 78 -12.62 4.96 17.23
C LYS A 78 -12.61 3.48 16.90
N VAL A 79 -13.50 2.74 17.54
CA VAL A 79 -13.91 1.42 17.06
C VAL A 79 -14.98 1.68 16.00
N VAL A 80 -14.76 1.16 14.81
CA VAL A 80 -15.71 1.27 13.70
C VAL A 80 -15.93 -0.11 13.12
N SER A 81 -17.10 -0.32 12.53
CA SER A 81 -17.39 -1.55 11.79
C SER A 81 -16.44 -1.65 10.60
N LYS A 82 -16.01 -2.89 10.32
CA LYS A 82 -15.18 -3.23 9.17
C LYS A 82 -15.95 -2.87 7.90
N PRO A 83 -15.36 -2.06 7.01
CA PRO A 83 -16.04 -1.69 5.78
C PRO A 83 -16.20 -2.92 4.90
N VAL A 84 -17.43 -3.19 4.47
CA VAL A 84 -17.70 -4.13 3.39
C VAL A 84 -17.51 -3.38 2.08
N ILE A 85 -16.62 -3.89 1.22
CA ILE A 85 -16.38 -3.29 -0.09
C ILE A 85 -17.30 -4.01 -1.08
N ASP A 86 -18.50 -3.49 -1.26
CA ASP A 86 -19.55 -4.10 -2.10
C ASP A 86 -19.40 -3.81 -3.61
N LEU A 87 -18.29 -3.20 -4.03
CA LEU A 87 -18.10 -2.75 -5.42
C LEU A 87 -16.77 -3.24 -5.99
N PRO A 88 -16.76 -3.79 -7.22
CA PRO A 88 -15.51 -3.91 -7.96
C PRO A 88 -15.04 -2.50 -8.30
N LEU A 89 -13.93 -2.08 -7.68
CA LEU A 89 -13.34 -0.73 -7.82
C LEU A 89 -12.78 -0.40 -9.21
N LYS A 90 -13.01 -1.27 -10.21
CA LYS A 90 -12.64 -1.04 -11.61
C LYS A 90 -13.66 -1.75 -12.50
N HIS A 91 -14.20 -1.05 -13.50
CA HIS A 91 -14.53 -1.72 -14.75
C HIS A 91 -13.26 -2.48 -15.16
N LYS A 92 -13.33 -3.75 -15.59
CA LYS A 92 -12.20 -4.38 -16.26
C LYS A 92 -11.78 -3.42 -17.37
N SER A 93 -10.71 -2.64 -17.15
CA SER A 93 -9.94 -2.14 -18.27
C SER A 93 -9.40 -3.42 -18.87
N GLU A 94 -9.87 -3.76 -20.07
CA GLU A 94 -9.10 -4.65 -20.93
C GLU A 94 -7.65 -4.20 -20.80
N CYS A 95 -6.74 -5.14 -20.58
CA CYS A 95 -5.33 -4.84 -20.72
C CYS A 95 -5.13 -4.42 -22.18
N GLU A 96 -5.37 -3.15 -22.49
CA GLU A 96 -4.74 -2.52 -23.63
C GLU A 96 -3.27 -2.72 -23.33
N ARG A 97 -2.64 -3.58 -24.14
CA ARG A 97 -1.19 -3.68 -24.15
C ARG A 97 -0.72 -2.26 -24.41
N ILE A 98 -0.31 -1.58 -23.35
CA ILE A 98 0.64 -0.50 -23.48
C ILE A 98 1.83 -1.21 -24.10
N THR A 99 1.95 -1.16 -25.42
CA THR A 99 3.23 -1.24 -26.11
C THR A 99 4.02 -0.09 -25.50
N SER A 100 4.68 -0.42 -24.39
CA SER A 100 5.57 0.47 -23.67
C SER A 100 6.53 1.00 -24.71
N SER A 101 6.45 2.31 -24.91
CA SER A 101 7.37 3.14 -25.67
C SER A 101 8.77 3.15 -25.00
N CYS A 102 9.27 1.99 -24.59
CA CYS A 102 10.62 1.79 -24.08
C CYS A 102 11.66 1.71 -25.22
N ASP A 103 11.25 1.52 -26.48
CA ASP A 103 12.22 1.40 -27.59
C ASP A 103 12.66 2.75 -28.18
N LYS A 104 11.97 3.86 -27.87
CA LYS A 104 12.30 5.18 -28.44
C LYS A 104 13.32 5.99 -27.64
N LEU A 105 13.51 5.71 -26.35
CA LEU A 105 14.45 6.46 -25.51
C LEU A 105 15.90 5.96 -25.66
N THR A 106 16.11 4.68 -25.98
CA THR A 106 17.45 4.12 -26.21
C THR A 106 18.00 4.46 -27.59
N SER A 107 17.13 4.73 -28.58
CA SER A 107 17.54 5.11 -29.95
C SER A 107 18.05 6.56 -30.02
N CYS A 108 17.47 7.49 -29.27
CA CYS A 108 17.92 8.89 -29.29
C CYS A 108 19.29 9.12 -28.63
N SER A 109 19.67 8.36 -27.60
CA SER A 109 20.98 8.52 -26.96
C SER A 109 22.15 8.03 -27.81
N LEU A 110 21.96 7.00 -28.63
CA LEU A 110 23.03 6.50 -29.52
C LEU A 110 23.31 7.44 -30.70
N ALA A 111 22.28 8.10 -31.25
CA ALA A 111 22.46 9.07 -32.33
C ALA A 111 23.21 10.33 -31.86
N PHE A 112 22.95 10.79 -30.63
CA PHE A 112 23.63 11.97 -30.07
C PHE A 112 25.13 11.71 -29.80
N MET A 113 25.49 10.53 -29.29
CA MET A 113 26.89 10.18 -29.05
C MET A 113 27.69 10.02 -30.35
N GLY A 114 27.07 9.49 -31.42
CA GLY A 114 27.70 9.38 -32.74
C GLY A 114 28.01 10.75 -33.37
N ALA A 115 27.08 11.71 -33.28
CA ALA A 115 27.28 13.06 -33.83
C ALA A 115 28.39 13.83 -33.10
N VAL A 116 28.50 13.67 -31.78
CA VAL A 116 29.56 14.30 -30.98
C VAL A 116 30.93 13.70 -31.30
N PHE A 117 31.03 12.39 -31.50
CA PHE A 117 32.30 11.75 -31.89
C PHE A 117 32.79 12.21 -33.27
N VAL A 118 31.91 12.33 -34.27
CA VAL A 118 32.30 12.81 -35.61
C VAL A 118 32.77 14.26 -35.57
N LEU A 119 32.13 15.13 -34.78
CA LEU A 119 32.54 16.53 -34.62
C LEU A 119 33.87 16.68 -33.89
N ILE A 120 34.17 15.86 -32.88
CA ILE A 120 35.44 15.92 -32.16
C ILE A 120 36.60 15.48 -33.06
N PHE A 121 36.43 14.41 -33.85
CA PHE A 121 37.50 13.91 -34.71
C PHE A 121 37.75 14.76 -35.97
N SER A 122 36.77 15.54 -36.43
CA SER A 122 36.95 16.49 -37.55
C SER A 122 37.62 17.81 -37.15
N CYS A 123 37.87 18.04 -35.86
CA CYS A 123 38.68 19.17 -35.38
C CYS A 123 40.12 18.78 -35.00
N ILE A 124 40.50 17.50 -35.11
CA ILE A 124 41.83 16.98 -34.72
C ILE A 124 42.68 16.60 -35.95
N TYR A 125 42.17 16.80 -37.17
CA TYR A 125 42.93 16.62 -38.43
C TYR A 125 42.99 17.92 -39.23
#